data_AF-A0AAE3C6D7-F1
#
_entry.id   AF-A0AAE3C6D7-F1
#
_cell.length_a   1.000
_cell.length_b   1.000
_cell.length_c   1.000
_cell.angle_alpha   90.00
_cell.angle_beta   90.00
_cell.angle_gamma   90.00
#
_symmetry.space_group_name_H-M   'P 1'
#
loop_
_entity.id
_entity.type
_entity.pdbx_description
1 polymer ?
#
loop_
_entity_poly.entity_id
_entity_poly.type
_entity_poly.pdbx_seq_one_letter_code
_entity_poly.pdbx_strand_id
1 'polypeptide(L)'
;MFKGDEVIVVSCPKCGALVAPDEEVCPNCNYRLAEETLERLLPLLRRPGREPISAMPFPIRIAKAIIAPSSALHDVARAPDAMGPLIIYILNVLVLTLFYAAVWNHIYPFGDYWILRVLGDGAILGRLALNTLLVFIQFLFLGFVYWLPFRLVGKRSGFKKNLSIVGYAYIPVLIGRAVSLLLLFTNLPTILIPASASLLQVQILVALVFMSPVWNNVASIEIACWLWAAFLIALGIRQLNQLKTAVALISSYAIMLVFLAVYASLI
;
A
#
# COMPACT_ATOMS: atom_id res chain seq x y z
N MET A 1 47.87 36.32 4.79
CA MET A 1 48.27 35.45 3.66
C MET A 1 47.40 34.21 3.73
N PHE A 2 46.22 34.22 3.10
CA PHE A 2 45.33 33.05 3.07
C PHE A 2 45.88 32.10 2.01
N LYS A 3 46.22 30.89 2.45
CA LYS A 3 46.60 29.76 1.60
C LYS A 3 45.41 29.51 0.67
N GLY A 4 45.62 29.61 -0.64
CA GLY A 4 44.56 29.36 -1.62
C GLY A 4 44.06 27.94 -1.46
N ASP A 5 42.79 27.79 -1.11
CA ASP A 5 42.13 26.49 -1.05
C ASP A 5 42.15 25.89 -2.47
N GLU A 6 42.77 24.73 -2.60
CA GLU A 6 42.63 23.90 -3.81
C GLU A 6 41.15 23.54 -3.94
N VAL A 7 40.45 24.22 -4.84
CA VAL A 7 39.06 23.92 -5.14
C VAL A 7 39.03 22.54 -5.81
N ILE A 8 38.61 21.52 -5.06
CA ILE A 8 38.40 20.17 -5.57
C ILE A 8 37.19 20.22 -6.52
N VAL A 9 37.44 20.41 -7.82
CA VAL A 9 36.41 20.42 -8.86
C VAL A 9 36.07 18.99 -9.28
N VAL A 10 34.77 18.69 -9.42
CA VAL A 10 34.26 17.39 -9.85
C VAL A 10 33.59 17.55 -11.21
N SER A 11 33.85 16.64 -12.15
CA SER A 11 33.19 16.70 -13.47
C SER A 11 31.77 16.12 -13.39
N CYS A 12 30.79 16.85 -13.92
CA CYS A 12 29.42 16.37 -14.08
C CYS A 12 29.40 15.12 -14.99
N PRO A 13 28.84 13.98 -14.53
CA PRO A 13 28.86 12.74 -15.31
C PRO A 13 27.95 12.80 -16.55
N LYS A 14 27.05 13.79 -16.63
CA LYS A 14 26.12 13.93 -17.76
C LYS A 14 26.65 14.83 -18.89
N CYS A 15 27.24 15.98 -18.55
CA CYS A 15 27.69 16.96 -19.55
C CYS A 15 29.19 17.26 -19.51
N GLY A 16 29.95 16.66 -18.59
CA GLY A 16 31.38 16.88 -18.44
C GLY A 16 31.79 18.24 -17.84
N ALA A 17 30.84 19.13 -17.54
CA ALA A 17 31.15 20.43 -16.93
C ALA A 17 31.84 20.25 -15.57
N LEU A 18 32.84 21.07 -15.28
CA LEU A 18 33.46 21.14 -13.96
C LEU A 18 32.49 21.86 -13.00
N VAL A 19 32.23 21.23 -11.87
CA VAL A 19 31.24 21.70 -10.89
C VAL A 19 31.85 21.66 -9.50
N ALA A 20 31.44 22.58 -8.63
CA ALA A 20 31.90 22.59 -7.25
C ALA A 20 31.42 21.32 -6.52
N PRO A 21 32.19 20.77 -5.56
CA PRO A 21 31.89 19.48 -4.93
C PRO A 21 30.64 19.54 -4.03
N ASP A 22 30.24 20.74 -3.61
CA ASP A 22 29.07 21.04 -2.80
C ASP A 22 27.82 21.42 -3.63
N GLU A 23 27.96 21.60 -4.95
CA GLU A 23 26.81 21.91 -5.81
C GLU A 23 25.87 20.70 -5.95
N GLU A 24 24.64 20.83 -5.47
CA GLU A 24 23.64 19.76 -5.60
C GLU A 24 23.20 19.54 -7.06
N VAL A 25 23.30 20.57 -7.90
CA VAL A 25 22.82 20.57 -9.29
C VAL A 25 23.87 21.21 -10.17
N CYS A 26 24.24 20.53 -11.25
CA CYS A 26 25.13 21.03 -12.28
C CYS A 26 24.53 22.29 -12.91
N PRO A 27 25.20 23.44 -12.84
CA PRO A 27 24.69 24.70 -13.38
C PRO A 27 24.57 24.67 -14.90
N ASN A 28 25.38 23.83 -15.57
CA ASN A 28 25.40 23.78 -17.03
C ASN A 28 24.24 22.93 -17.62
N CYS A 29 23.98 21.74 -17.08
CA CYS A 29 22.99 20.81 -17.65
C CYS A 29 21.82 20.46 -16.71
N ASN A 30 21.75 21.09 -15.54
CA ASN A 30 20.75 20.81 -14.49
C ASN A 30 20.74 19.35 -14.00
N TYR A 31 21.86 18.63 -14.14
CA TYR A 31 22.02 17.28 -13.60
C TYR A 31 22.29 17.33 -12.10
N ARG A 32 21.59 16.53 -11.29
CA ARG A 32 21.79 16.53 -9.83
C ARG A 32 23.06 15.76 -9.47
N LEU A 33 24.04 16.42 -8.86
CA LEU A 33 25.38 15.89 -8.58
C LEU A 33 25.48 15.27 -7.18
N ALA A 34 24.79 15.87 -6.21
CA ALA A 34 24.75 15.34 -4.84
C ALA A 34 23.62 14.31 -4.70
N GLU A 35 23.98 13.02 -4.65
CA GLU A 35 23.09 11.97 -4.15
C GLU A 35 22.90 12.12 -2.63
N GLU A 36 21.65 12.07 -2.16
CA GLU A 36 21.34 12.17 -0.72
C GLU A 36 21.99 11.00 0.04
N THR A 37 22.44 11.19 1.28
CA THR A 37 23.10 10.13 2.08
C THR A 37 22.27 8.83 2.14
N LEU A 38 20.95 8.96 2.24
CA LEU A 38 20.01 7.83 2.20
C LEU A 38 19.98 7.10 0.85
N GLU A 39 20.14 7.80 -0.27
CA GLU A 39 20.18 7.19 -1.60
C GLU A 39 21.48 6.42 -1.83
N ARG A 40 22.59 6.87 -1.22
CA ARG A 40 23.87 6.14 -1.24
C ARG A 40 23.81 4.85 -0.42
N LEU A 41 23.13 4.87 0.73
CA LEU A 41 23.00 3.71 1.61
C LEU A 41 22.01 2.67 1.07
N LEU A 42 20.93 3.10 0.42
CA LEU A 42 19.87 2.22 -0.07
C LEU A 42 19.60 2.50 -1.56
N PRO A 43 20.22 1.74 -2.48
CA PRO A 43 20.02 1.93 -3.93
C PRO A 43 18.56 1.85 -4.40
N LEU A 44 17.70 1.16 -3.65
CA LEU A 44 16.25 1.10 -3.91
C LEU A 44 15.58 2.49 -3.84
N LEU A 45 16.16 3.42 -3.08
CA LEU A 45 15.68 4.79 -2.94
C LEU A 45 16.19 5.70 -4.07
N ARG A 46 17.08 5.23 -4.95
CA ARG A 46 17.64 6.07 -6.00
C ARG A 46 16.53 6.58 -6.92
N ARG A 47 16.50 7.90 -7.14
CA ARG A 47 15.56 8.52 -8.07
C ARG A 47 15.92 8.09 -9.50
N PRO A 48 14.97 7.53 -10.28
CA PRO A 48 15.24 7.13 -11.65
C PRO A 48 15.55 8.34 -12.53
N GLY A 49 16.42 8.13 -13.53
CA GLY A 49 16.79 9.13 -14.52
C GLY A 49 15.59 9.66 -15.29
N ARG A 50 15.72 10.86 -15.88
CA ARG A 50 14.73 11.42 -16.79
C ARG A 50 14.89 10.81 -18.19
N GLU A 51 14.48 9.57 -18.38
CA GLU A 51 14.35 8.98 -19.72
C GLU A 51 12.98 9.31 -20.34
N PRO A 52 12.88 9.43 -21.69
CA PRO A 52 11.66 9.80 -22.41
C PRO A 52 10.78 8.58 -22.75
N ILE A 53 9.63 8.76 -23.42
CA ILE A 53 8.30 9.11 -22.91
C ILE A 53 7.37 7.99 -23.39
N SER A 54 7.10 6.99 -22.55
CA SER A 54 5.97 6.09 -22.78
C SER A 54 5.46 5.65 -21.41
N ALA A 55 4.19 5.93 -21.14
CA ALA A 55 3.53 5.45 -19.94
C ALA A 55 3.61 3.93 -19.94
N MET A 56 4.15 3.35 -18.87
CA MET A 56 4.24 1.89 -18.81
C MET A 56 2.83 1.30 -18.82
N PRO A 57 2.60 0.21 -19.58
CA PRO A 57 1.36 -0.55 -19.50
C PRO A 57 1.04 -0.97 -18.07
N PHE A 58 -0.25 -1.00 -17.75
CA PHE A 58 -0.75 -1.32 -16.41
C PHE A 58 -0.14 -2.61 -15.78
N PRO A 59 -0.07 -3.76 -16.47
CA PRO A 59 0.50 -4.98 -15.87
C PRO A 59 1.98 -4.81 -15.50
N ILE A 60 2.72 -4.06 -16.31
CA ILE A 60 4.14 -3.78 -16.09
C ILE A 60 4.30 -2.84 -14.89
N ARG A 61 3.39 -1.88 -14.70
CA ARG A 61 3.37 -1.01 -13.49
C ARG A 61 3.18 -1.84 -12.22
N ILE A 62 2.27 -2.82 -12.22
CA ILE A 62 2.06 -3.70 -11.07
C ILE A 62 3.34 -4.51 -10.77
N ALA A 63 3.89 -5.19 -11.77
CA ALA A 63 5.09 -6.01 -11.57
C ALA A 63 6.28 -5.18 -11.08
N LYS A 64 6.51 -4.01 -11.68
CA LYS A 64 7.57 -3.10 -11.25
C LYS A 64 7.29 -2.44 -9.90
N ALA A 65 6.05 -2.27 -9.47
CA ALA A 65 5.78 -1.75 -8.12
C ALA A 65 6.35 -2.66 -7.03
N ILE A 66 6.53 -3.96 -7.32
CA ILE A 66 7.15 -4.94 -6.44
C ILE A 66 8.67 -4.98 -6.65
N ILE A 67 9.11 -5.13 -7.91
CA ILE A 67 10.52 -5.39 -8.25
C ILE A 67 11.38 -4.11 -8.27
N ALA A 68 10.83 -3.03 -8.80
CA ALA A 68 11.51 -1.76 -9.03
C ALA A 68 10.61 -0.56 -8.65
N PRO A 69 10.21 -0.45 -7.36
CA PRO A 69 9.13 0.42 -6.91
C PRO A 69 9.34 1.90 -7.25
N SER A 70 10.59 2.38 -7.12
CA SER A 70 10.94 3.77 -7.46
C SER A 70 10.68 4.09 -8.94
N SER A 71 10.93 3.14 -9.85
CA SER A 71 10.65 3.29 -11.29
C SER A 71 9.16 3.30 -11.58
N ALA A 72 8.41 2.35 -11.01
CA ALA A 72 6.96 2.25 -11.19
C ALA A 72 6.24 3.52 -10.70
N LEU A 73 6.55 3.97 -9.48
CA LEU A 73 5.88 5.11 -8.87
C LEU A 73 6.29 6.44 -9.49
N HIS A 74 7.50 6.53 -10.05
CA HIS A 74 7.91 7.67 -10.86
C HIS A 74 7.09 7.79 -12.14
N ASP A 75 6.82 6.66 -12.81
CA ASP A 75 5.96 6.63 -13.99
C ASP A 75 4.51 6.99 -13.64
N VAL A 76 3.97 6.43 -12.55
CA VAL A 76 2.62 6.77 -12.05
C VAL A 76 2.51 8.26 -11.68
N ALA A 77 3.52 8.84 -11.03
CA ALA A 77 3.53 10.25 -10.66
C ALA A 77 3.53 11.18 -11.89
N ARG A 78 4.17 10.76 -12.99
CA ARG A 78 4.21 11.50 -14.26
C ARG A 78 2.94 11.33 -15.08
N ALA A 79 2.50 10.09 -15.26
CA ALA A 79 1.37 9.69 -16.08
C ALA A 79 0.33 8.95 -15.22
N PRO A 80 -0.40 9.69 -14.36
CA PRO A 80 -1.38 9.10 -13.45
C PRO A 80 -2.56 8.52 -14.23
N ASP A 81 -2.91 7.27 -13.92
CA ASP A 81 -4.10 6.61 -14.45
C ASP A 81 -5.07 6.26 -13.32
N ALA A 82 -6.36 6.17 -13.67
CA ALA A 82 -7.41 5.76 -12.74
C ALA A 82 -7.72 4.26 -12.82
N MET A 83 -7.42 3.63 -13.96
CA MET A 83 -7.76 2.23 -14.21
C MET A 83 -6.99 1.27 -13.31
N GLY A 84 -5.69 1.48 -13.10
CA GLY A 84 -4.89 0.62 -12.25
C GLY A 84 -5.36 0.61 -10.79
N PRO A 85 -5.49 1.77 -10.13
CA PRO A 85 -6.10 1.88 -8.81
C PRO A 85 -7.49 1.24 -8.72
N LEU A 86 -8.33 1.41 -9.73
CA LEU A 86 -9.67 0.81 -9.78
C LEU A 86 -9.62 -0.73 -9.82
N ILE A 87 -8.72 -1.32 -10.61
CA ILE A 87 -8.54 -2.77 -10.66
C ILE A 87 -8.02 -3.29 -9.31
N ILE A 88 -7.03 -2.63 -8.72
CA ILE A 88 -6.49 -2.99 -7.39
C ILE A 88 -7.59 -2.91 -6.32
N TYR A 89 -8.45 -1.88 -6.40
CA TYR A 89 -9.62 -1.73 -5.54
C TYR A 89 -10.59 -2.91 -5.69
N ILE A 90 -11.01 -3.25 -6.92
CA ILE A 90 -11.93 -4.37 -7.19
C ILE A 90 -11.35 -5.69 -6.65
N LEU A 91 -10.07 -5.95 -6.92
CA LEU A 91 -9.41 -7.16 -6.42
C LEU A 91 -9.37 -7.22 -4.89
N ASN A 92 -9.13 -6.09 -4.21
CA ASN A 92 -9.18 -6.03 -2.76
C ASN A 92 -10.57 -6.34 -2.21
N VAL A 93 -11.62 -5.78 -2.82
CA VAL A 93 -13.01 -6.05 -2.44
C VAL A 93 -13.32 -7.53 -2.59
N LEU A 94 -12.95 -8.14 -3.72
CA LEU A 94 -13.15 -9.57 -3.97
C LEU A 94 -12.43 -10.43 -2.93
N VAL A 95 -11.15 -10.17 -2.67
CA VAL A 95 -10.36 -10.95 -1.70
C VAL A 95 -10.95 -10.84 -0.29
N LEU A 96 -11.36 -9.66 0.16
CA LEU A 96 -12.00 -9.50 1.48
C LEU A 96 -13.36 -10.19 1.56
N THR A 97 -14.13 -10.23 0.47
CA THR A 97 -15.37 -11.03 0.43
C THR A 97 -15.07 -12.53 0.50
N LEU A 98 -13.99 -12.97 -0.13
CA LEU A 98 -13.53 -14.35 -0.04
C LEU A 98 -13.02 -14.71 1.36
N PHE A 99 -12.54 -13.76 2.18
CA PHE A 99 -12.22 -14.04 3.59
C PHE A 99 -13.47 -14.52 4.34
N TYR A 100 -14.60 -13.83 4.14
CA TYR A 100 -15.86 -14.24 4.74
C TYR A 100 -16.26 -15.65 4.28
N ALA A 101 -16.19 -15.92 2.97
CA ALA A 101 -16.49 -17.23 2.43
C ALA A 101 -15.55 -18.32 2.98
N ALA A 102 -14.26 -18.03 3.12
CA ALA A 102 -13.28 -18.95 3.69
C ALA A 102 -13.62 -19.29 5.14
N VAL A 103 -13.87 -18.29 5.99
CA VAL A 103 -14.27 -18.49 7.39
C VAL A 103 -15.57 -19.29 7.46
N TRP A 104 -16.56 -18.94 6.63
CA TRP A 104 -17.86 -19.61 6.60
C TRP A 104 -17.77 -21.08 6.15
N ASN A 105 -16.79 -21.42 5.33
CA ASN A 105 -16.53 -22.80 4.92
C ASN A 105 -16.08 -23.70 6.09
N HIS A 106 -15.62 -23.14 7.21
CA HIS A 106 -15.24 -23.90 8.40
C HIS A 106 -16.38 -24.09 9.41
N ILE A 107 -17.58 -23.61 9.12
CA ILE A 107 -18.74 -23.68 10.02
C ILE A 107 -19.80 -24.60 9.41
N TYR A 108 -20.00 -25.78 9.99
CA TYR A 108 -20.93 -26.80 9.51
C TYR A 108 -22.09 -27.03 10.49
N PRO A 109 -23.26 -26.44 10.24
CA PRO A 109 -24.46 -26.73 11.01
C PRO A 109 -25.11 -28.06 10.62
N PHE A 110 -25.51 -28.86 11.63
CA PHE A 110 -26.31 -30.07 11.45
C PHE A 110 -27.77 -29.88 11.92
N GLY A 111 -28.68 -30.70 11.37
CA GLY A 111 -30.09 -30.72 11.76
C GLY A 111 -30.84 -29.44 11.34
N ASP A 112 -31.65 -28.92 12.26
CA ASP A 112 -32.53 -27.77 12.01
C ASP A 112 -31.77 -26.45 11.75
N TYR A 113 -30.46 -26.43 11.96
CA TYR A 113 -29.59 -25.30 11.68
C TYR A 113 -29.21 -25.13 10.20
N TRP A 114 -29.76 -25.92 9.28
CA TRP A 114 -29.55 -25.75 7.84
C TRP A 114 -29.91 -24.33 7.36
N ILE A 115 -30.88 -23.67 8.00
CA ILE A 115 -31.25 -22.29 7.68
C ILE A 115 -30.10 -21.30 7.95
N LEU A 116 -29.27 -21.56 8.96
CA LEU A 116 -28.07 -20.75 9.21
C LEU A 116 -27.11 -20.85 8.03
N ARG A 117 -26.95 -22.04 7.45
CA ARG A 117 -26.10 -22.23 6.27
C ARG A 117 -26.58 -21.39 5.10
N VAL A 118 -27.87 -21.46 4.80
CA VAL A 118 -28.50 -20.68 3.71
C VAL A 118 -28.37 -19.18 3.94
N LEU A 119 -28.59 -18.72 5.18
CA LEU A 119 -28.45 -17.30 5.54
C LEU A 119 -27.01 -16.82 5.40
N GLY A 120 -26.02 -17.61 5.82
CA GLY A 120 -24.61 -17.25 5.67
C GLY A 120 -24.15 -17.26 4.21
N ASP A 121 -24.56 -18.26 3.43
CA ASP A 121 -24.27 -18.29 1.99
C ASP A 121 -24.93 -17.09 1.27
N GLY A 122 -26.16 -16.74 1.65
CA GLY A 122 -26.86 -15.55 1.15
C GLY A 122 -26.24 -14.23 1.59
N ALA A 123 -25.58 -14.18 2.74
CA ALA A 123 -24.92 -12.99 3.26
C ALA A 123 -23.66 -12.59 2.47
N ILE A 124 -23.15 -13.45 1.58
CA ILE A 124 -21.98 -13.15 0.72
C ILE A 124 -22.21 -11.89 -0.12
N LEU A 125 -23.41 -11.70 -0.68
CA LEU A 125 -23.74 -10.48 -1.45
C LEU A 125 -23.75 -9.23 -0.58
N GLY A 126 -24.31 -9.32 0.63
CA GLY A 126 -24.27 -8.24 1.61
C GLY A 126 -22.85 -7.89 2.03
N ARG A 127 -22.00 -8.91 2.23
CA ARG A 127 -20.57 -8.73 2.52
C ARG A 127 -19.81 -8.11 1.36
N LEU A 128 -20.12 -8.48 0.12
CA LEU A 128 -19.55 -7.85 -1.07
C LEU A 128 -19.89 -6.36 -1.13
N ALA A 129 -21.17 -5.99 -0.94
CA ALA A 129 -21.60 -4.60 -0.94
C ALA A 129 -20.93 -3.80 0.20
N LEU A 130 -20.88 -4.35 1.40
CA LEU A 130 -20.22 -3.72 2.55
C LEU A 130 -18.72 -3.52 2.30
N ASN A 131 -18.01 -4.55 1.83
CA ASN A 131 -16.58 -4.46 1.51
C ASN A 131 -16.31 -3.45 0.39
N THR A 132 -17.17 -3.40 -0.63
CA THR A 132 -17.13 -2.38 -1.70
C THR A 132 -17.15 -0.98 -1.10
N LEU A 133 -18.14 -0.70 -0.23
CA LEU A 133 -18.28 0.61 0.41
C LEU A 133 -17.08 0.95 1.31
N LEU A 134 -16.66 0.02 2.19
CA LEU A 134 -15.59 0.26 3.15
C LEU A 134 -14.24 0.49 2.46
N VAL A 135 -13.88 -0.36 1.49
CA VAL A 135 -12.62 -0.19 0.75
C VAL A 135 -12.66 1.10 -0.08
N PHE A 136 -13.82 1.49 -0.61
CA PHE A 136 -13.96 2.74 -1.36
C PHE A 136 -13.72 3.96 -0.46
N ILE A 137 -14.38 4.00 0.71
CA ILE A 137 -14.17 5.04 1.73
C ILE A 137 -12.70 5.09 2.14
N GLN A 138 -12.09 3.93 2.38
CA GLN A 138 -10.68 3.83 2.78
C GLN A 138 -9.72 4.38 1.70
N PHE A 139 -9.95 4.07 0.43
CA PHE A 139 -9.17 4.60 -0.70
C PHE A 139 -9.29 6.13 -0.80
N LEU A 140 -10.51 6.66 -0.71
CA LEU A 140 -10.74 8.11 -0.73
C LEU A 140 -10.11 8.79 0.48
N PHE A 141 -10.25 8.21 1.67
CA PHE A 141 -9.68 8.74 2.90
C PHE A 141 -8.15 8.81 2.82
N LEU A 142 -7.46 7.73 2.46
CA LEU A 142 -6.01 7.77 2.32
C LEU A 142 -5.57 8.72 1.20
N GLY A 143 -6.25 8.70 0.06
CA GLY A 143 -6.00 9.67 -1.02
C GLY A 143 -6.11 11.12 -0.52
N PHE A 144 -7.10 11.40 0.32
CA PHE A 144 -7.35 12.74 0.89
C PHE A 144 -6.29 13.13 1.92
N VAL A 145 -6.00 12.25 2.88
CA VAL A 145 -5.00 12.49 3.94
C VAL A 145 -3.61 12.71 3.35
N TYR A 146 -3.24 12.00 2.28
CA TYR A 146 -1.97 12.23 1.60
C TYR A 146 -1.97 13.48 0.71
N TRP A 147 -3.11 13.88 0.17
CA TRP A 147 -3.21 15.07 -0.67
C TRP A 147 -3.25 16.37 0.13
N LEU A 148 -3.97 16.38 1.27
CA LEU A 148 -4.30 17.59 2.03
C LEU A 148 -3.07 18.38 2.51
N PRO A 149 -2.06 17.78 3.17
CA PRO A 149 -0.90 18.53 3.68
C PRO A 149 -0.14 19.26 2.57
N PHE A 150 0.05 18.61 1.41
CA PHE A 150 0.75 19.24 0.28
C PHE A 150 -0.07 20.34 -0.37
N ARG A 151 -1.41 20.21 -0.36
CA ARG A 151 -2.30 21.26 -0.84
C ARG A 151 -2.23 22.49 0.06
N LEU A 152 -2.19 22.31 1.38
CA LEU A 152 -2.10 23.40 2.36
C LEU A 152 -0.77 24.17 2.28
N VAL A 153 0.33 23.49 1.94
CA VAL A 153 1.65 24.11 1.72
C VAL A 153 1.75 24.81 0.35
N GLY A 154 0.64 24.89 -0.41
CA GLY A 154 0.60 25.56 -1.71
C GLY A 154 1.19 24.76 -2.88
N LYS A 155 1.49 23.46 -2.70
CA LYS A 155 1.93 22.62 -3.82
C LYS A 155 0.76 22.31 -4.74
N ARG A 156 0.98 22.45 -6.06
CA ARG A 156 -0.03 22.21 -7.10
C ARG A 156 -0.25 20.72 -7.42
N SER A 157 -0.16 19.84 -6.44
CA SER A 157 -0.44 18.42 -6.66
C SER A 157 -1.95 18.20 -6.81
N GLY A 158 -2.36 17.53 -7.90
CA GLY A 158 -3.75 17.18 -8.13
C GLY A 158 -4.18 15.98 -7.27
N PHE A 159 -5.41 15.97 -6.78
CA PHE A 159 -5.96 14.84 -6.01
C PHE A 159 -5.85 13.52 -6.80
N LYS A 160 -6.21 13.54 -8.09
CA LYS A 160 -6.07 12.38 -9.00
C LYS A 160 -4.66 11.77 -9.01
N LYS A 161 -3.61 12.60 -8.94
CA LYS A 161 -2.21 12.13 -8.93
C LYS A 161 -1.89 11.39 -7.63
N ASN A 162 -2.26 11.97 -6.49
CA ASN A 162 -2.04 11.35 -5.18
C ASN A 162 -2.87 10.07 -5.03
N LEU A 163 -4.14 10.09 -5.45
CA LEU A 163 -5.00 8.90 -5.43
C LEU A 163 -4.43 7.77 -6.30
N SER A 164 -3.85 8.09 -7.47
CA SER A 164 -3.19 7.09 -8.32
C SER A 164 -1.97 6.48 -7.63
N ILE A 165 -1.11 7.30 -7.02
CA ILE A 165 0.05 6.83 -6.24
C ILE A 165 -0.39 5.92 -5.09
N VAL A 166 -1.37 6.36 -4.30
CA VAL A 166 -1.92 5.57 -3.18
C VAL A 166 -2.48 4.26 -3.70
N GLY A 167 -3.24 4.27 -4.80
CA GLY A 167 -3.82 3.06 -5.37
C GLY A 167 -2.80 2.02 -5.83
N TYR A 168 -1.71 2.43 -6.50
CA TYR A 168 -0.63 1.49 -6.84
C TYR A 168 0.16 1.04 -5.60
N ALA A 169 0.28 1.88 -4.58
CA ALA A 169 0.93 1.51 -3.34
C ALA A 169 0.16 0.48 -2.51
N TYR A 170 -1.11 0.18 -2.84
CA TYR A 170 -1.89 -0.91 -2.22
C TYR A 170 -1.50 -2.31 -2.69
N ILE A 171 -0.61 -2.45 -3.68
CA ILE A 171 -0.21 -3.77 -4.21
C ILE A 171 0.29 -4.72 -3.10
N PRO A 172 1.19 -4.31 -2.19
CA PRO A 172 1.59 -5.13 -1.05
C PRO A 172 0.42 -5.60 -0.19
N VAL A 173 -0.57 -4.73 0.06
CA VAL A 173 -1.78 -5.05 0.84
C VAL A 173 -2.61 -6.12 0.11
N LEU A 174 -2.77 -5.99 -1.20
CA LEU A 174 -3.47 -7.00 -2.01
C LEU A 174 -2.76 -8.37 -1.94
N ILE A 175 -1.42 -8.39 -2.04
CA ILE A 175 -0.62 -9.62 -1.92
C ILE A 175 -0.77 -10.23 -0.53
N GLY A 176 -0.61 -9.42 0.52
CA GLY A 176 -0.78 -9.88 1.90
C GLY A 176 -2.16 -10.47 2.14
N ARG A 177 -3.21 -9.82 1.62
CA ARG A 177 -4.57 -10.34 1.69
C ARG A 177 -4.74 -11.65 0.94
N ALA A 178 -4.16 -11.81 -0.25
CA ALA A 178 -4.20 -13.09 -0.96
C ALA A 178 -3.52 -14.23 -0.16
N VAL A 179 -2.39 -13.94 0.49
CA VAL A 179 -1.72 -14.91 1.38
C VAL A 179 -2.57 -15.22 2.61
N SER A 180 -3.13 -14.19 3.25
CA SER A 180 -4.03 -14.35 4.41
C SER A 180 -5.29 -15.14 4.06
N LEU A 181 -5.86 -14.98 2.87
CA LEU A 181 -6.98 -15.80 2.39
C LEU A 181 -6.63 -17.28 2.38
N LEU A 182 -5.45 -17.63 1.84
CA LEU A 182 -4.98 -19.02 1.82
C LEU A 182 -4.76 -19.56 3.24
N LEU A 183 -4.22 -18.73 4.14
CA LEU A 183 -4.03 -19.12 5.54
C LEU A 183 -5.36 -19.39 6.25
N LEU A 184 -6.36 -18.52 6.07
CA LEU A 184 -7.69 -18.69 6.64
C LEU A 184 -8.33 -19.97 6.09
N PHE A 185 -8.28 -20.19 4.78
CA PHE A 185 -8.90 -21.35 4.13
C PHE A 185 -8.29 -22.70 4.56
N THR A 186 -7.01 -22.72 4.96
CA THR A 186 -6.28 -23.97 5.26
C THR A 186 -6.10 -24.24 6.75
N ASN A 187 -6.00 -23.20 7.59
CA ASN A 187 -5.60 -23.35 8.99
C ASN A 187 -6.71 -23.02 10.00
N LEU A 188 -7.86 -22.49 9.57
CA LEU A 188 -8.96 -22.24 10.51
C LEU A 188 -9.50 -23.56 11.07
N PRO A 189 -9.84 -23.60 12.37
CA PRO A 189 -10.47 -24.77 12.96
C PRO A 189 -11.86 -24.96 12.38
N THR A 190 -12.13 -26.17 11.89
CA THR A 190 -13.47 -26.56 11.45
C THR A 190 -14.34 -26.89 12.65
N ILE A 191 -15.54 -26.31 12.70
CA ILE A 191 -16.49 -26.49 13.78
C ILE A 191 -17.77 -27.14 13.26
N LEU A 192 -18.17 -28.20 13.96
CA LEU A 192 -19.44 -28.89 13.75
C LEU A 192 -20.42 -28.40 14.80
N ILE A 193 -21.55 -27.87 14.38
CA ILE A 193 -22.61 -27.41 15.30
C ILE A 193 -23.64 -28.55 15.43
N PRO A 194 -23.75 -29.19 16.61
CA PRO A 194 -24.72 -30.26 16.84
C PRO A 194 -26.16 -29.78 16.64
N ALA A 195 -27.05 -30.67 16.16
CA ALA A 195 -28.48 -30.38 16.03
C ALA A 195 -29.15 -30.02 17.38
N SER A 196 -28.62 -30.56 18.48
CA SER A 196 -29.08 -30.29 19.85
C SER A 196 -28.45 -29.07 20.52
N ALA A 197 -27.56 -28.35 19.82
CA ALA A 197 -26.89 -27.19 20.41
C ALA A 197 -27.90 -26.09 20.74
N SER A 198 -27.75 -25.42 21.88
CA SER A 198 -28.51 -24.20 22.17
C SER A 198 -27.93 -23.00 21.43
N LEU A 199 -28.71 -21.92 21.25
CA LEU A 199 -28.23 -20.70 20.60
C LEU A 199 -26.94 -20.14 21.24
N LEU A 200 -26.84 -20.22 22.58
CA LEU A 200 -25.65 -19.81 23.32
C LEU A 200 -24.45 -20.69 22.97
N GLN A 201 -24.62 -22.00 22.86
CA GLN A 201 -23.55 -22.91 22.43
C GLN A 201 -23.10 -22.62 21.00
N VAL A 202 -24.03 -22.32 20.09
CA VAL A 202 -23.70 -21.89 18.72
C VAL A 202 -22.84 -20.62 18.73
N GLN A 203 -23.22 -19.62 19.52
CA GLN A 203 -22.44 -18.38 19.64
C GLN A 203 -21.03 -18.62 20.17
N ILE A 204 -20.90 -19.45 21.22
CA ILE A 204 -19.58 -19.81 21.79
C ILE A 204 -18.73 -20.54 20.75
N LEU A 205 -19.30 -21.52 20.07
CA LEU A 205 -18.62 -22.28 19.02
C LEU A 205 -18.14 -21.36 17.90
N VAL A 206 -18.99 -20.49 17.37
CA VAL A 206 -18.60 -19.51 16.34
C VAL A 206 -17.50 -18.57 16.85
N ALA A 207 -17.60 -18.09 18.10
CA ALA A 207 -16.59 -17.23 18.71
C ALA A 207 -15.20 -17.91 18.77
N LEU A 208 -15.13 -19.22 19.01
CA LEU A 208 -13.87 -19.97 19.00
C LEU A 208 -13.15 -19.91 17.64
N VAL A 209 -13.87 -19.84 16.52
CA VAL A 209 -13.26 -19.63 15.18
C VAL A 209 -12.54 -18.28 15.12
N PHE A 210 -13.17 -17.23 15.66
CA PHE A 210 -12.65 -15.86 15.66
C PHE A 210 -11.55 -15.63 16.71
N MET A 211 -11.49 -16.45 17.75
CA MET A 211 -10.40 -16.45 18.74
C MET A 211 -9.20 -17.31 18.33
N SER A 212 -9.23 -17.92 17.14
CA SER A 212 -8.12 -18.75 16.63
C SER A 212 -6.83 -17.93 16.47
N PRO A 213 -5.65 -18.47 16.86
CA PRO A 213 -4.35 -17.82 16.64
C PRO A 213 -4.04 -17.49 15.17
N VAL A 214 -4.74 -18.11 14.21
CA VAL A 214 -4.58 -17.82 12.77
C VAL A 214 -4.86 -16.34 12.48
N TRP A 215 -5.79 -15.71 13.21
CA TRP A 215 -6.08 -14.29 13.06
C TRP A 215 -4.91 -13.39 13.46
N ASN A 216 -4.06 -13.80 14.41
CA ASN A 216 -2.84 -13.06 14.75
C ASN A 216 -1.84 -13.07 13.59
N ASN A 217 -1.73 -14.19 12.86
CA ASN A 217 -0.89 -14.27 11.68
C ASN A 217 -1.43 -13.38 10.55
N VAL A 218 -2.74 -13.43 10.31
CA VAL A 218 -3.42 -12.58 9.30
C VAL A 218 -3.21 -11.09 9.62
N ALA A 219 -3.42 -10.69 10.87
CA ALA A 219 -3.21 -9.31 11.32
C ALA A 219 -1.76 -8.86 11.17
N SER A 220 -0.80 -9.73 11.51
CA SER A 220 0.64 -9.43 11.37
C SER A 220 1.03 -9.23 9.91
N ILE A 221 0.52 -10.08 9.00
CA ILE A 221 0.73 -9.95 7.55
C ILE A 221 0.13 -8.62 7.06
N GLU A 222 -1.10 -8.30 7.46
CA GLU A 222 -1.77 -7.06 7.06
C GLU A 222 -0.99 -5.82 7.52
N ILE A 223 -0.55 -5.76 8.77
CA ILE A 223 0.28 -4.66 9.31
C ILE A 223 1.58 -4.53 8.51
N ALA A 224 2.30 -5.62 8.27
CA ALA A 224 3.55 -5.60 7.51
C ALA A 224 3.34 -5.06 6.07
N CYS A 225 2.26 -5.48 5.42
CA CYS A 225 1.91 -5.03 4.08
C CYS A 225 1.47 -3.55 4.04
N TRP A 226 0.80 -3.04 5.08
CA TRP A 226 0.49 -1.62 5.21
C TRP A 226 1.74 -0.75 5.41
N LEU A 227 2.70 -1.23 6.20
CA LEU A 227 3.99 -0.55 6.35
C LEU A 227 4.77 -0.53 5.02
N TRP A 228 4.71 -1.62 4.25
CA TRP A 228 5.26 -1.65 2.90
C TRP A 228 4.51 -0.68 1.96
N ALA A 229 3.19 -0.61 2.04
CA ALA A 229 2.42 0.39 1.29
C ALA A 229 2.85 1.82 1.64
N ALA A 230 3.11 2.14 2.92
CA ALA A 230 3.63 3.44 3.33
C ALA A 230 4.99 3.74 2.67
N PHE A 231 5.89 2.75 2.63
CA PHE A 231 7.15 2.90 1.91
C PHE A 231 6.95 3.24 0.43
N LEU A 232 6.02 2.56 -0.25
CA LEU A 232 5.68 2.86 -1.64
C LEU A 232 5.06 4.26 -1.79
N ILE A 233 4.12 4.65 -0.93
CA ILE A 233 3.52 5.99 -0.97
C ILE A 233 4.60 7.07 -0.80
N ALA A 234 5.54 6.88 0.13
CA ALA A 234 6.67 7.79 0.33
C ALA A 234 7.47 7.99 -0.97
N LEU A 235 7.80 6.91 -1.69
CA LEU A 235 8.50 7.00 -2.96
C LEU A 235 7.72 7.81 -3.99
N GLY A 236 6.41 7.57 -4.14
CA GLY A 236 5.57 8.29 -5.09
C GLY A 236 5.43 9.77 -4.75
N ILE A 237 5.16 10.10 -3.49
CA ILE A 237 5.01 11.47 -3.00
C ILE A 237 6.32 12.24 -3.12
N ARG A 238 7.45 11.59 -2.84
CA ARG A 238 8.79 12.15 -3.04
C ARG A 238 9.01 12.60 -4.48
N GLN A 239 8.59 11.80 -5.46
CA GLN A 239 8.69 12.17 -6.87
C GLN A 239 7.73 13.29 -7.22
N LEU A 240 6.48 13.20 -6.78
CA LEU A 240 5.42 14.16 -7.11
C LEU A 240 5.73 15.56 -6.57
N ASN A 241 6.28 15.65 -5.36
CA ASN A 241 6.46 16.90 -4.63
C ASN A 241 7.93 17.34 -4.54
N GLN A 242 8.86 16.63 -5.18
CA GLN A 242 10.31 16.89 -5.14
C GLN A 242 10.87 17.01 -3.72
N LEU A 243 10.39 16.17 -2.80
CA LEU A 243 10.82 16.19 -1.40
C LEU A 243 12.18 15.49 -1.23
N LYS A 244 12.87 15.81 -0.14
CA LYS A 244 13.97 15.01 0.39
C LYS A 244 13.44 13.64 0.82
N THR A 245 14.24 12.59 0.66
CA THR A 245 13.82 11.19 0.89
C THR A 245 13.39 10.95 2.33
N ALA A 246 14.15 11.47 3.30
CA ALA A 246 13.83 11.36 4.72
C ALA A 246 12.45 11.96 5.06
N VAL A 247 12.15 13.15 4.52
CA VAL A 247 10.88 13.85 4.80
C VAL A 247 9.71 13.06 4.22
N ALA A 248 9.84 12.51 3.01
CA ALA A 248 8.80 11.69 2.40
C ALA A 248 8.55 10.39 3.19
N LEU A 249 9.60 9.72 3.67
CA LEU A 249 9.46 8.52 4.48
C LEU A 249 8.80 8.82 5.83
N ILE A 250 9.30 9.81 6.58
CA ILE A 250 8.75 10.18 7.88
C ILE A 250 7.28 10.57 7.78
N SER A 251 6.93 11.44 6.83
CA SER A 251 5.53 11.85 6.64
C SER A 251 4.62 10.67 6.28
N SER A 252 5.07 9.76 5.41
CA SER A 252 4.26 8.61 5.01
C SER A 252 4.07 7.59 6.12
N TYR A 253 5.13 7.27 6.87
CA TYR A 253 5.01 6.36 8.01
C TYR A 253 4.19 6.97 9.14
N ALA A 254 4.33 8.27 9.43
CA ALA A 254 3.50 8.93 10.45
C ALA A 254 2.00 8.82 10.11
N ILE A 255 1.63 9.14 8.86
CA ILE A 255 0.24 9.01 8.39
C ILE A 255 -0.23 7.55 8.48
N MET A 256 0.60 6.59 8.04
CA MET A 256 0.22 5.18 8.06
C MET A 256 0.08 4.62 9.48
N LEU A 257 0.92 5.02 10.42
CA LEU A 257 0.84 4.58 11.81
C LEU A 257 -0.43 5.10 12.48
N VAL A 258 -0.82 6.35 12.22
CA VAL A 258 -2.12 6.89 12.69
C VAL A 258 -3.27 6.11 12.06
N PHE A 259 -3.21 5.84 10.75
CA PHE A 259 -4.21 5.03 10.07
C PHE A 259 -4.33 3.62 10.69
N LEU A 260 -3.20 2.94 10.93
CA LEU A 260 -3.16 1.62 11.54
C LEU A 260 -3.66 1.62 12.99
N ALA A 261 -3.37 2.67 13.77
CA ALA A 261 -3.89 2.81 15.13
C ALA A 261 -5.42 2.95 15.14
N VAL A 262 -5.98 3.77 14.25
CA VAL A 262 -7.44 3.89 14.08
C VAL A 262 -8.03 2.57 13.58
N TYR A 263 -7.41 1.94 12.59
CA TYR A 263 -7.85 0.66 12.04
C TYR A 263 -7.89 -0.43 13.10
N ALA A 264 -6.84 -0.56 13.92
CA ALA A 264 -6.76 -1.53 15.00
C ALA A 264 -7.79 -1.28 16.12
N SER A 265 -8.25 -0.03 16.31
CA SER A 265 -9.29 0.28 17.30
C SER A 265 -10.71 -0.08 16.84
N LEU A 266 -10.90 -0.39 15.55
CA LEU A 266 -12.18 -0.73 14.96
C LEU A 266 -12.40 -2.25 14.80
N ILE A 267 -11.36 -3.05 15.05
CA ILE A 267 -11.36 -4.52 14.98
C ILE A 267 -11.42 -5.07 16.41
#